data_AF-A0A6F8T7K8-F1
#
_entry.id   AF-A0A6F8T7K8-F1
#
_cell.length_a   1.000
_cell.length_b   1.000
_cell.length_c   1.000
_cell.angle_alpha   90.00
_cell.angle_beta   90.00
_cell.angle_gamma   90.00
#
_symmetry.space_group_name_H-M   'P 1'
#
loop_
_entity.id
_entity.type
_entity.pdbx_description
1 polymer ?
#
loop_
_entity_poly.entity_id
_entity_poly.type
_entity_poly.pdbx_seq_one_letter_code
_entity_poly.pdbx_strand_id
1 'polypeptide(L)'
;MLSELAKQFATQIQSFFYLIMLINGILHFIFAGAVARDAGNLYRLGQKPVLVSAPTWAFATLIGGVFTATIYWILHHSTLTRPALRERPYDKA
;
A
#
# COMPACT_ATOMS: atom_id res chain seq x y z
N MET A 1 -14.85 -18.09 37.37
CA MET A 1 -14.79 -16.61 37.43
C MET A 1 -14.34 -16.02 36.09
N LEU A 2 -13.12 -16.29 35.60
CA LEU A 2 -12.67 -15.78 34.29
C LEU A 2 -13.51 -16.26 33.10
N SER A 3 -13.97 -17.51 33.12
CA SER A 3 -14.85 -18.08 32.09
C SER A 3 -16.20 -17.36 31.99
N GLU A 4 -16.76 -16.96 33.13
CA GLU A 4 -18.06 -16.27 33.19
C GLU A 4 -17.93 -14.81 32.77
N LEU A 5 -16.83 -14.14 33.12
CA LEU A 5 -16.49 -12.82 32.58
C LEU A 5 -16.31 -12.87 31.06
N ALA A 6 -15.59 -13.86 30.53
CA ALA A 6 -15.41 -14.02 29.08
C ALA A 6 -16.75 -14.22 28.35
N LYS A 7 -17.66 -15.03 28.90
CA LYS A 7 -19.01 -15.19 28.33
C LYS A 7 -19.83 -13.90 28.40
N GLN A 8 -19.73 -13.16 29.51
CA GLN A 8 -20.44 -11.90 29.70
C GLN A 8 -20.06 -10.83 28.66
N PHE A 9 -18.81 -10.82 28.21
CA PHE A 9 -18.30 -9.84 27.23
C PHE A 9 -18.14 -10.38 25.80
N ALA A 10 -18.50 -11.64 25.54
CA ALA A 10 -18.25 -12.30 24.25
C ALA A 10 -18.86 -11.53 23.08
N THR A 11 -20.10 -11.07 23.23
CA THR A 11 -20.80 -10.30 22.18
C THR A 11 -20.13 -8.96 21.92
N GLN A 12 -19.73 -8.24 22.96
CA GLN A 12 -19.05 -6.95 22.83
C GLN A 12 -17.71 -7.12 22.14
N ILE A 13 -16.93 -8.12 22.54
CA ILE A 13 -15.64 -8.46 21.91
C ILE A 13 -15.85 -8.75 20.41
N GLN A 14 -16.86 -9.55 20.06
CA GLN A 14 -17.18 -9.85 18.66
C GLN A 14 -17.57 -8.59 17.87
N SER A 15 -18.40 -7.71 18.44
CA SER A 15 -18.75 -6.43 17.82
C SER A 15 -17.52 -5.54 17.59
N PHE A 16 -16.60 -5.48 18.55
CA PHE A 16 -15.33 -4.77 18.39
C PHE A 16 -14.49 -5.35 17.25
N PHE A 17 -14.41 -6.68 17.13
CA PHE A 17 -13.71 -7.31 16.00
C PHE A 17 -14.31 -6.93 14.65
N TYR A 18 -15.64 -6.91 14.53
CA TYR A 18 -16.30 -6.47 13.28
C TYR A 18 -16.03 -4.99 12.99
N LEU A 19 -16.05 -4.13 14.00
CA LEU A 19 -15.72 -2.71 13.83
C LEU A 19 -14.28 -2.52 13.35
N ILE A 20 -13.32 -3.21 13.97
CA ILE A 20 -11.91 -3.16 13.56
C ILE A 20 -11.75 -3.69 12.14
N MET A 21 -12.41 -4.80 11.79
CA MET A 21 -12.38 -5.36 10.44
C MET A 21 -12.93 -4.36 9.41
N LEU A 22 -14.04 -3.68 9.71
CA LEU A 22 -14.62 -2.66 8.85
C LEU A 22 -13.67 -1.47 8.64
N ILE A 23 -13.12 -0.92 9.72
CA ILE A 23 -12.16 0.19 9.66
C ILE A 23 -10.94 -0.23 8.84
N ASN A 24 -10.44 -1.45 9.04
CA ASN A 24 -9.28 -1.97 8.32
C ASN A 24 -9.58 -2.11 6.82
N GLY A 25 -10.76 -2.62 6.46
CA GLY A 25 -11.24 -2.66 5.09
C GLY A 25 -11.27 -1.26 4.46
N ILE A 26 -11.86 -0.27 5.15
CA ILE A 26 -11.90 1.13 4.68
C ILE A 26 -10.47 1.67 4.45
N LEU A 27 -9.54 1.40 5.37
CA LEU A 27 -8.15 1.81 5.21
C LEU A 27 -7.51 1.19 3.96
N HIS A 28 -7.77 -0.09 3.67
CA HIS A 28 -7.27 -0.74 2.45
C HIS A 28 -7.81 -0.06 1.19
N PHE A 29 -9.10 0.30 1.17
CA PHE A 29 -9.70 1.05 0.08
C PHE A 29 -9.07 2.43 -0.11
N ILE A 30 -8.82 3.16 0.98
CA ILE A 30 -8.16 4.48 0.93
C ILE A 30 -6.76 4.35 0.35
N PHE A 31 -5.95 3.39 0.83
CA PHE A 31 -4.61 3.17 0.32
C PHE A 31 -4.61 2.73 -1.15
N ALA A 32 -5.51 1.83 -1.54
CA ALA A 32 -5.66 1.42 -2.94
C ALA A 32 -6.00 2.60 -3.84
N GLY A 33 -6.92 3.48 -3.41
CA GLY A 33 -7.27 4.70 -4.13
C GLY A 33 -6.10 5.69 -4.25
N ALA A 34 -5.31 5.85 -3.17
CA ALA A 34 -4.11 6.68 -3.17
C ALA A 34 -3.06 6.15 -4.17
N VAL A 35 -2.78 4.85 -4.14
CA VAL A 35 -1.86 4.19 -5.07
C VAL A 35 -2.37 4.29 -6.51
N ALA A 36 -3.67 4.07 -6.77
CA ALA A 36 -4.25 4.22 -8.10
C ALA A 36 -4.06 5.63 -8.66
N ARG A 37 -4.32 6.66 -7.83
CA ARG A 37 -4.15 8.06 -8.21
C ARG A 37 -2.68 8.39 -8.49
N ASP A 38 -1.78 7.98 -7.60
CA ASP A 38 -0.34 8.23 -7.74
C ASP A 38 0.24 7.55 -8.98
N ALA A 39 -0.05 6.26 -9.17
CA ALA A 39 0.40 5.51 -10.34
C ALA A 39 -0.23 6.04 -11.65
N GLY A 40 -1.46 6.56 -11.60
CA GLY A 40 -2.09 7.28 -12.70
C GLY A 40 -1.36 8.59 -13.04
N ASN A 41 -0.89 9.32 -12.03
CA ASN A 41 -0.07 10.52 -12.24
C ASN A 41 1.29 10.17 -12.87
N LEU A 42 1.93 9.06 -12.47
CA LEU A 42 3.15 8.58 -13.13
C LEU A 42 2.94 8.38 -14.63
N TYR A 43 1.83 7.75 -15.05
CA TYR A 43 1.50 7.60 -16.47
C TYR A 43 1.32 8.93 -17.19
N ARG A 44 0.68 9.92 -16.56
CA ARG A 44 0.53 11.27 -17.13
C ARG A 44 1.86 11.99 -17.32
N LEU A 45 2.85 11.66 -16.48
CA LEU A 45 4.23 12.16 -16.60
C LEU A 45 5.09 11.35 -17.58
N GLY A 46 4.50 10.40 -18.31
CA GLY A 46 5.22 9.51 -19.24
C GLY A 46 6.03 8.41 -18.54
N GLN A 47 5.90 8.28 -17.22
CA GLN A 47 6.53 7.23 -16.43
C GLN A 47 5.60 6.02 -16.29
N LYS A 48 6.15 4.86 -15.95
CA LYS A 48 5.36 3.65 -15.68
C LYS A 48 5.67 3.15 -14.27
N PRO A 49 4.68 2.61 -13.54
CA PRO A 49 4.96 1.95 -12.28
C PRO A 49 5.90 0.74 -12.51
N VAL A 50 6.74 0.48 -11.52
CA VAL A 50 7.71 -0.61 -11.53
C VAL A 50 6.99 -1.95 -11.29
N LEU A 51 7.50 -3.05 -11.85
CA LEU A 51 6.96 -4.43 -11.80
C LEU A 51 5.65 -4.67 -12.55
N VAL A 52 4.58 -3.93 -12.25
CA VAL A 52 3.23 -4.18 -12.76
C VAL A 52 2.49 -2.89 -13.07
N SER A 53 1.32 -2.98 -13.72
CA SER A 53 0.52 -1.80 -14.10
C SER A 53 -0.12 -1.10 -12.89
N ALA A 54 -0.55 0.16 -13.07
CA ALA A 54 -1.22 0.92 -12.00
C ALA A 54 -2.46 0.22 -11.42
N PRO A 55 -3.38 -0.35 -12.23
CA PRO A 55 -4.53 -1.07 -11.69
C PRO A 55 -4.11 -2.29 -10.87
N THR A 56 -3.08 -3.01 -11.29
CA THR A 56 -2.55 -4.16 -10.55
C THR A 56 -1.96 -3.73 -9.20
N TRP A 57 -1.23 -2.61 -9.14
CA TRP A 57 -0.73 -2.05 -7.89
C TRP A 57 -1.84 -1.62 -6.93
N ALA A 58 -2.87 -0.95 -7.46
CA ALA A 58 -4.04 -0.56 -6.68
C ALA A 58 -4.78 -1.78 -6.11
N PHE A 59 -4.99 -2.81 -6.94
CA PHE A 59 -5.63 -4.06 -6.51
C PHE A 59 -4.79 -4.82 -5.48
N ALA A 60 -3.48 -4.93 -5.67
CA ALA A 60 -2.58 -5.54 -4.69
C ALA A 60 -2.60 -4.79 -3.34
N THR A 61 -2.78 -3.46 -3.38
CA THR A 61 -2.94 -2.63 -2.18
C THR A 61 -4.29 -2.82 -1.52
N LEU A 62 -5.36 -3.08 -2.28
CA LEU A 62 -6.66 -3.40 -1.72
C LEU A 62 -6.64 -4.72 -0.92
N ILE A 63 -5.81 -5.68 -1.34
CA ILE A 63 -5.68 -6.97 -0.66
C ILE A 63 -4.65 -6.91 0.48
N GLY A 64 -3.46 -6.36 0.24
CA GLY A 64 -2.36 -6.36 1.21
C GLY A 64 -2.28 -5.11 2.09
N GLY A 65 -3.10 -4.10 1.83
CA GLY A 65 -3.25 -2.91 2.65
C GLY A 65 -1.98 -2.07 2.77
N VAL A 66 -1.72 -1.63 4.00
CA VAL A 66 -0.61 -0.71 4.33
C VAL A 66 0.76 -1.29 3.98
N PHE A 67 0.94 -2.61 4.07
CA PHE A 67 2.22 -3.23 3.72
C PHE A 67 2.51 -3.11 2.23
N THR A 68 1.53 -3.43 1.37
CA THR A 68 1.69 -3.25 -0.07
C THR A 68 1.86 -1.78 -0.45
N ALA A 69 1.12 -0.86 0.19
CA ALA A 69 1.29 0.58 -0.02
C ALA A 69 2.70 1.06 0.34
N THR A 70 3.27 0.51 1.42
CA THR A 70 4.65 0.81 1.85
C THR A 70 5.67 0.30 0.83
N ILE A 71 5.50 -0.92 0.31
CA ILE A 71 6.37 -1.46 -0.75
C ILE A 71 6.27 -0.59 -2.01
N TYR A 72 5.05 -0.22 -2.42
CA TYR A 72 4.83 0.69 -3.53
C TYR A 72 5.59 2.01 -3.32
N TRP A 73 5.48 2.61 -2.13
CA TRP A 73 6.18 3.85 -1.79
C TRP A 73 7.70 3.68 -1.84
N ILE A 74 8.25 2.59 -1.29
CA ILE A 74 9.68 2.31 -1.33
C ILE A 74 10.18 2.22 -2.78
N LEU A 75 9.43 1.57 -3.66
CA LEU A 75 9.87 1.37 -5.04
C LEU A 75 9.83 2.66 -5.88
N HIS A 76 8.84 3.53 -5.66
CA HIS A 76 8.58 4.68 -6.53
C HIS A 76 9.08 6.02 -5.97
N HIS A 77 9.07 6.19 -4.65
CA HIS A 77 9.34 7.46 -4.00
C HIS A 77 10.59 7.46 -3.12
N SER A 78 11.07 6.29 -2.69
CA SER A 78 12.30 6.22 -1.91
C SER A 78 13.53 6.56 -2.75
N THR A 79 14.52 7.19 -2.12
CA THR A 79 15.84 7.40 -2.72
C THR A 79 16.66 6.12 -2.79
N LEU A 80 16.25 5.03 -2.13
CA LEU A 80 16.95 3.74 -2.11
C LEU A 80 17.00 3.06 -3.48
N THR A 81 16.01 3.29 -4.34
CA THR A 81 15.90 2.67 -5.67
C THR A 81 16.40 3.59 -6.79
N ARG A 82 16.89 4.79 -6.46
CA ARG A 82 17.51 5.66 -7.46
C ARG A 82 18.81 5.01 -7.93
N PRO A 83 19.00 4.78 -9.25
CA PRO A 83 20.29 4.37 -9.76
C PRO A 83 21.33 5.41 -9.31
N ALA A 84 22.32 5.00 -8.53
CA ALA A 84 23.52 5.80 -8.32
C ALA A 84 24.02 6.14 -9.73
N LEU A 85 24.07 7.44 -10.03
CA LEU A 85 24.44 7.99 -11.33
C LEU A 85 25.48 7.09 -12.00
N ARG A 86 25.08 6.38 -13.05
CA ARG A 86 26.06 5.85 -14.01
C ARG A 86 26.58 7.09 -14.70
N GLU A 87 27.63 7.67 -14.15
CA GLU A 87 28.41 8.69 -14.83
C GLU A 87 28.74 8.08 -16.19
N ARG A 88 28.10 8.60 -17.25
CA ARG A 88 28.60 8.31 -18.59
C ARG A 88 29.95 9.01 -18.60
N PRO A 89 31.07 8.30 -18.86
CA PRO A 89 32.25 9.01 -19.31
C PRO A 89 31.78 9.78 -20.54
N TYR A 90 31.84 11.10 -20.45
CA TYR A 90 31.79 11.95 -21.62
C TYR A 90 33.08 11.63 -22.36
N ASP A 91 33.04 10.58 -23.19
CA ASP A 91 34.13 10.29 -24.11
C ASP A 91 34.12 11.42 -25.13
N LYS A 92 35.07 12.33 -24.89
CA LYS A 92 35.53 13.36 -25.79
C LYS A 92 36.02 12.71 -27.09
N ALA A 93 35.48 13.15 -28.22
CA ALA A 93 36.21 13.42 -29.46
C ALA A 93 35.26 14.10 -30.45
#